data_AF-A0AAU5W8G1-F1
#
_entry.id   AF-A0AAU5W8G1-F1
#
_cell.length_a   1.000
_cell.length_b   1.000
_cell.length_c   1.000
_cell.angle_alpha   90.00
_cell.angle_beta   90.00
_cell.angle_gamma   90.00
#
_symmetry.space_group_name_H-M   'P 1'
#
loop_
_entity.id
_entity.type
_entity.pdbx_description
1 polymer ?
#
loop_
_entity_poly.entity_id
_entity_poly.type
_entity_poly.pdbx_seq_one_letter_code
_entity_poly.pdbx_strand_id
1 'polypeptide(L)'
;MTRLIRFVVRLHPKVDRAEITSTLQDTLAEQGRASAARELADLAAHGLRQRTGLTAASPAGALLASVAPLATASAVALSSLFLLFAEWDWKPNPYGRNPSVDHLGPFDTLGPIAYFMWLLVSLAALRGRGGAVRLLAAVAVVATLVIVPLASFTGVDRPPLYLLSALSLFGVIVLAAPVDPLRRPTRDRRTLATGTAAVFLILTIFVLGYGEAFSGAARPLWYRDGSTGPMGVMVECSLVVALVASVLCLRLNRRLPLTVAVVGLPWVVFALGTGARPGSFTAAVLSGAGLIALGLVTGAITLAHHVGRRRTIQPNDTD
;
A
#
# COMPACT_ATOMS: atom_id res chain seq x y z
N MET A 1 24.86 -10.31 -17.87
CA MET A 1 23.99 -9.20 -18.35
C MET A 1 23.00 -9.64 -19.42
N THR A 2 23.43 -10.41 -20.44
CA THR A 2 22.61 -10.88 -21.57
C THR A 2 21.31 -11.62 -21.20
N ARG A 3 21.33 -12.44 -20.13
CA ARG A 3 20.10 -13.12 -19.64
C ARG A 3 19.04 -12.16 -19.10
N LEU A 4 19.48 -11.09 -18.43
CA LEU A 4 18.59 -10.09 -17.83
C LEU A 4 17.94 -9.22 -18.92
N ILE A 5 18.74 -8.78 -19.90
CA ILE A 5 18.22 -8.06 -21.10
C ILE A 5 17.16 -8.91 -21.80
N ARG A 6 17.44 -10.19 -22.06
CA ARG A 6 16.47 -11.10 -22.69
C ARG A 6 15.19 -11.25 -21.87
N PHE A 7 15.27 -11.26 -20.54
CA PHE A 7 14.09 -11.30 -19.67
C PHE A 7 13.26 -10.03 -19.79
N VAL A 8 13.88 -8.84 -19.73
CA VAL A 8 13.19 -7.55 -19.87
C VAL A 8 12.50 -7.43 -21.23
N VAL A 9 13.20 -7.77 -22.32
CA VAL A 9 12.64 -7.73 -23.69
C VAL A 9 11.45 -8.69 -23.84
N ARG A 10 11.44 -9.83 -23.15
CA ARG A 10 10.29 -10.74 -23.14
C ARG A 10 9.05 -10.10 -22.55
N LEU A 11 9.16 -9.11 -21.66
CA LEU A 11 8.01 -8.41 -21.09
C LEU A 11 7.32 -7.48 -22.11
N HIS A 12 7.97 -7.10 -23.20
CA HIS A 12 7.38 -6.23 -24.22
C HIS A 12 6.61 -7.00 -25.32
N PRO A 13 5.64 -6.36 -26.01
CA PRO A 13 4.98 -6.90 -27.20
C PRO A 13 5.99 -7.33 -28.27
N LYS A 14 5.63 -8.30 -29.12
CA LYS A 14 6.57 -8.90 -30.09
C LYS A 14 7.08 -7.91 -31.14
N VAL A 15 6.24 -6.95 -31.55
CA VAL A 15 6.52 -6.01 -32.65
C VAL A 15 7.72 -5.11 -32.33
N ASP A 16 7.89 -4.72 -31.07
CA ASP A 16 8.90 -3.71 -30.69
C ASP A 16 10.22 -4.33 -30.18
N ARG A 17 10.34 -5.66 -30.11
CA ARG A 17 11.45 -6.31 -29.38
C ARG A 17 12.81 -6.08 -30.01
N ALA A 18 12.91 -6.08 -31.34
CA ALA A 18 14.19 -5.96 -32.03
C ALA A 18 14.78 -4.56 -31.82
N GLU A 19 13.96 -3.53 -32.02
CA GLU A 19 14.31 -2.12 -31.82
C GLU A 19 14.62 -1.80 -30.36
N ILE A 20 13.81 -2.30 -29.41
CA ILE A 20 14.10 -2.15 -27.98
C ILE A 20 15.43 -2.82 -27.63
N THR A 21 15.72 -4.00 -28.19
CA THR A 21 16.96 -4.72 -27.86
C THR A 21 18.20 -3.97 -28.35
N SER A 22 18.20 -3.45 -29.58
CA SER A 22 19.34 -2.69 -30.12
C SER A 22 19.57 -1.41 -29.33
N THR A 23 18.53 -0.61 -29.16
CA THR A 23 18.59 0.66 -28.42
C THR A 23 19.10 0.47 -26.99
N LEU A 24 18.65 -0.60 -26.34
CA LEU A 24 19.02 -0.93 -24.96
C LEU A 24 20.46 -1.45 -24.88
N GLN A 25 20.96 -2.17 -25.88
CA GLN A 25 22.38 -2.56 -25.94
C GLN A 25 23.29 -1.34 -26.07
N ASP A 26 22.94 -0.40 -26.96
CA ASP A 26 23.70 0.83 -27.18
C ASP A 26 23.69 1.69 -25.90
N THR A 27 22.50 1.89 -25.31
CA THR A 27 22.34 2.68 -24.08
C THR A 27 23.09 2.07 -22.89
N LEU A 28 23.10 0.73 -22.77
CA LEU A 28 23.79 0.05 -21.66
C LEU A 28 25.31 -0.05 -21.83
N ALA A 29 25.83 0.05 -23.06
CA ALA A 29 27.28 0.00 -23.32
C ALA A 29 28.00 1.22 -22.73
N GLU A 30 27.34 2.37 -22.69
CA GLU A 30 27.90 3.63 -22.20
C GLU A 30 27.63 3.88 -20.71
N GLN A 31 26.78 3.08 -20.07
CA GLN A 31 26.33 3.30 -18.70
C GLN A 31 27.08 2.47 -17.65
N GLY A 32 27.32 3.06 -16.47
CA GLY A 32 27.79 2.32 -15.30
C GLY A 32 26.79 1.29 -14.78
N ARG A 33 27.27 0.22 -14.11
CA ARG A 33 26.46 -0.93 -13.65
C ARG A 33 25.18 -0.55 -12.88
N ALA A 34 25.26 0.46 -12.02
CA ALA A 34 24.11 0.91 -11.23
C ALA A 34 23.05 1.64 -12.07
N SER A 35 23.48 2.42 -13.06
CA SER A 35 22.57 3.07 -14.01
C SER A 35 21.88 2.03 -14.90
N ALA A 36 22.67 1.08 -15.43
CA ALA A 36 22.18 -0.04 -16.20
C ALA A 36 21.10 -0.85 -15.49
N ALA A 37 21.31 -1.15 -14.20
CA ALA A 37 20.34 -1.89 -13.40
C ALA A 37 19.03 -1.11 -13.18
N ARG A 38 19.10 0.21 -12.99
CA ARG A 38 17.92 1.07 -12.86
C ARG A 38 17.12 1.11 -14.16
N GLU A 39 17.80 1.31 -15.29
CA GLU A 39 17.17 1.35 -16.61
C GLU A 39 16.45 0.03 -16.93
N LEU A 40 17.11 -1.10 -16.65
CA LEU A 40 16.52 -2.44 -16.82
C LEU A 40 15.30 -2.66 -15.91
N ALA A 41 15.33 -2.16 -14.68
CA ALA A 41 14.20 -2.27 -13.75
C ALA A 41 13.01 -1.41 -14.21
N ASP A 42 13.25 -0.18 -14.64
CA ASP A 42 12.22 0.71 -15.15
C ASP A 42 11.59 0.16 -16.44
N LEU A 43 12.39 -0.39 -17.35
CA LEU A 43 11.90 -1.05 -18.57
C LEU A 43 11.11 -2.33 -18.27
N ALA A 44 11.54 -3.12 -17.29
CA ALA A 44 10.80 -4.30 -16.84
C ALA A 44 9.44 -3.90 -16.25
N ALA A 45 9.42 -2.88 -15.39
CA ALA A 45 8.18 -2.35 -14.81
C ALA A 45 7.25 -1.78 -15.88
N HIS A 46 7.80 -1.10 -16.89
CA HIS A 46 7.03 -0.60 -18.03
C HIS A 46 6.42 -1.74 -18.85
N GLY A 47 7.21 -2.74 -19.25
CA GLY A 47 6.73 -3.90 -20.01
C GLY A 47 5.67 -4.70 -19.25
N LEU A 48 5.83 -4.86 -17.93
CA LEU A 48 4.83 -5.52 -17.08
C LEU A 48 3.50 -4.74 -17.04
N ARG A 49 3.55 -3.40 -16.99
CA ARG A 49 2.35 -2.55 -17.04
C ARG A 49 1.66 -2.60 -18.39
N GLN A 50 2.41 -2.63 -19.49
CA GLN A 50 1.83 -2.81 -20.81
C GLN A 50 1.11 -4.16 -20.91
N ARG A 51 1.73 -5.26 -20.45
CA ARG A 51 1.12 -6.60 -20.45
C ARG A 51 -0.11 -6.73 -19.57
N THR A 52 -0.09 -6.10 -18.41
CA THR A 52 -1.24 -6.11 -17.48
C THR A 52 -2.30 -5.07 -17.85
N GLY A 53 -2.06 -4.23 -18.86
CA GLY A 53 -2.93 -3.13 -19.22
C GLY A 53 -2.98 -2.02 -18.15
N LEU A 54 -2.05 -1.98 -17.20
CA LEU A 54 -1.95 -0.97 -16.13
C LEU A 54 -1.19 0.29 -16.59
N THR A 55 -1.46 0.74 -17.81
CA THR A 55 -0.88 1.95 -18.39
C THR A 55 -1.59 3.21 -17.89
N ALA A 56 -0.94 4.37 -17.96
CA ALA A 56 -1.56 5.65 -17.56
C ALA A 56 -2.85 5.97 -18.36
N ALA A 57 -2.93 5.49 -19.60
CA ALA A 57 -4.08 5.68 -20.47
C ALA A 57 -5.26 4.75 -20.12
N SER A 58 -5.03 3.64 -19.40
CA SER A 58 -6.09 2.69 -19.09
C SER A 58 -6.91 3.12 -17.87
N PRO A 59 -8.20 2.74 -17.79
CA PRO A 59 -9.02 3.01 -16.61
C PRO A 59 -8.42 2.44 -15.31
N ALA A 60 -7.83 1.26 -15.38
CA ALA A 60 -7.22 0.59 -14.24
C ALA A 60 -5.93 1.28 -13.77
N GLY A 61 -5.07 1.71 -14.70
CA GLY A 61 -3.88 2.49 -14.36
C GLY A 61 -4.26 3.86 -13.79
N ALA A 62 -5.25 4.53 -14.36
CA ALA A 62 -5.74 5.80 -13.85
C ALA A 62 -6.35 5.69 -12.44
N LEU A 63 -7.02 4.57 -12.13
CA LEU A 63 -7.47 4.23 -10.78
C LEU A 63 -6.29 4.00 -9.83
N LEU A 64 -5.30 3.17 -10.20
CA LEU A 64 -4.14 2.94 -9.33
C LEU A 64 -3.38 4.24 -9.06
N ALA A 65 -3.27 5.12 -10.05
CA ALA A 65 -2.68 6.45 -9.88
C ALA A 65 -3.49 7.36 -8.93
N SER A 66 -4.81 7.16 -8.79
CA SER A 66 -5.60 7.86 -7.77
C SER A 66 -5.53 7.20 -6.39
N VAL A 67 -5.34 5.89 -6.33
CA VAL A 67 -5.22 5.13 -5.08
C VAL A 67 -3.84 5.29 -4.42
N ALA A 68 -2.77 5.35 -5.20
CA ALA A 68 -1.40 5.32 -4.68
C ALA A 68 -1.08 6.36 -3.57
N PRO A 69 -1.54 7.62 -3.64
CA PRO A 69 -1.33 8.57 -2.53
C PRO A 69 -2.04 8.14 -1.23
N LEU A 70 -3.24 7.56 -1.32
CA LEU A 70 -3.99 7.07 -0.16
C LEU A 70 -3.37 5.79 0.42
N ALA A 71 -2.89 4.89 -0.44
CA ALA A 71 -2.14 3.71 -0.02
C ALA A 71 -0.84 4.09 0.71
N THR A 72 -0.10 5.06 0.15
CA THR A 72 1.09 5.62 0.80
C THR A 72 0.74 6.25 2.15
N ALA A 73 -0.31 7.08 2.18
CA ALA A 73 -0.77 7.72 3.41
C ALA A 73 -1.12 6.72 4.51
N SER A 74 -1.83 5.65 4.13
CA SER A 74 -2.26 4.57 5.03
C SER A 74 -1.06 3.79 5.58
N ALA A 75 -0.11 3.40 4.72
CA ALA A 75 1.09 2.68 5.15
C ALA A 75 1.96 3.52 6.08
N VAL A 76 2.10 4.83 5.80
CA VAL A 76 2.83 5.77 6.65
C VAL A 76 2.12 5.92 8.00
N ALA A 77 0.81 6.14 8.01
CA ALA A 77 0.04 6.29 9.25
C ALA A 77 0.13 5.03 10.13
N LEU A 78 -0.01 3.85 9.51
CA LEU A 78 0.09 2.56 10.20
C LEU A 78 1.51 2.34 10.75
N SER A 79 2.54 2.65 9.95
CA SER A 79 3.94 2.57 10.38
C SER A 79 4.25 3.52 11.54
N SER A 80 3.78 4.77 11.48
CA SER A 80 3.93 5.74 12.57
C SER A 80 3.23 5.26 13.84
N LEU A 81 2.01 4.74 13.73
CA LEU A 81 1.25 4.26 14.88
C LEU A 81 1.97 3.09 15.55
N PHE A 82 2.37 2.08 14.78
CA PHE A 82 3.03 0.90 15.33
C PHE A 82 4.42 1.24 15.88
N LEU A 83 5.17 2.12 15.21
CA LEU A 83 6.45 2.57 15.74
C LEU A 83 6.28 3.28 17.10
N LEU A 84 5.32 4.20 17.22
CA LEU A 84 5.15 5.03 18.42
C LEU A 84 4.46 4.30 19.58
N PHE A 85 3.43 3.52 19.30
CA PHE A 85 2.58 2.93 20.33
C PHE A 85 2.84 1.44 20.56
N ALA A 86 3.55 0.78 19.65
CA ALA A 86 3.65 -0.67 19.66
C ALA A 86 5.10 -1.16 19.82
N GLU A 87 6.07 -0.50 19.19
CA GLU A 87 7.49 -0.87 19.28
C GLU A 87 8.31 -0.01 20.25
N TRP A 88 7.96 1.27 20.38
CA TRP A 88 8.76 2.19 21.18
C TRP A 88 8.44 2.02 22.67
N ASP A 89 9.38 1.40 23.39
CA ASP A 89 9.26 1.14 24.81
C ASP A 89 9.57 2.38 25.67
N TRP A 90 8.68 3.39 25.63
CA TRP A 90 8.86 4.62 26.41
C TRP A 90 8.48 4.49 27.90
N LYS A 91 7.84 3.38 28.31
CA LYS A 91 7.50 3.09 29.71
C LYS A 91 8.24 1.85 30.16
N PRO A 92 9.03 1.91 31.24
CA PRO A 92 9.72 0.72 31.77
C PRO A 92 8.74 -0.45 31.94
N ASN A 93 9.00 -1.57 31.28
CA ASN A 93 8.19 -2.78 31.44
C ASN A 93 8.37 -3.33 32.87
N PRO A 94 7.34 -3.30 33.73
CA PRO A 94 7.46 -3.71 35.13
C PRO A 94 7.69 -5.22 35.31
N TYR A 95 7.45 -6.03 34.26
CA TYR A 95 7.71 -7.47 34.27
C TYR A 95 9.09 -7.83 33.69
N GLY A 96 9.88 -6.82 33.32
CA GLY A 96 11.13 -7.01 32.60
C GLY A 96 10.91 -7.47 31.15
N ARG A 97 11.97 -7.38 30.35
CA ARG A 97 11.99 -8.01 29.03
C ARG A 97 12.03 -9.51 29.18
N ASN A 98 11.39 -10.24 28.26
CA ASN A 98 11.52 -11.69 28.21
C ASN A 98 13.00 -12.03 27.93
N PRO A 99 13.76 -12.59 28.89
CA PRO A 99 15.19 -12.83 28.70
C PRO A 99 15.47 -13.90 27.63
N SER A 100 14.45 -14.63 27.20
CA SER A 100 14.54 -15.70 26.21
C SER A 100 14.39 -15.23 24.76
N VAL A 101 14.18 -13.92 24.52
CA VAL A 101 13.98 -13.35 23.19
C VAL A 101 15.04 -12.30 22.92
N ASP A 102 15.67 -12.37 21.75
CA ASP A 102 16.63 -11.35 21.33
C ASP A 102 15.90 -10.07 20.92
N HIS A 103 16.53 -8.91 21.14
CA HIS A 103 15.93 -7.60 20.90
C HIS A 103 16.78 -6.76 19.94
N LEU A 104 16.11 -5.88 19.19
CA LEU A 104 16.76 -4.89 18.34
C LEU A 104 16.91 -3.58 19.12
N GLY A 105 17.87 -3.52 20.04
CA GLY A 105 18.15 -2.33 20.85
C GLY A 105 16.96 -1.96 21.77
N PRO A 106 16.31 -0.79 21.58
CA PRO A 106 15.12 -0.41 22.36
C PRO A 106 13.83 -1.09 21.87
N PHE A 107 13.88 -1.82 20.75
CA PHE A 107 12.71 -2.40 20.11
C PHE A 107 12.61 -3.90 20.34
N ASP A 108 11.39 -4.36 20.57
CA ASP A 108 11.10 -5.76 20.82
C ASP A 108 10.94 -6.60 19.55
N THR A 109 10.76 -5.97 18.38
CA THR A 109 10.70 -6.67 17.10
C THR A 109 11.57 -6.02 16.03
N LEU A 110 11.69 -6.71 14.89
CA LEU A 110 12.30 -6.19 13.66
C LEU A 110 11.42 -5.18 12.90
N GLY A 111 10.20 -4.91 13.37
CA GLY A 111 9.22 -4.01 12.74
C GLY A 111 9.72 -2.59 12.41
N PRO A 112 10.50 -1.92 13.29
CA PRO A 112 11.03 -0.59 13.02
C PRO A 112 11.76 -0.46 11.69
N ILE A 113 12.42 -1.52 11.22
CA ILE A 113 13.09 -1.54 9.91
C ILE A 113 12.10 -1.21 8.79
N ALA A 114 10.94 -1.88 8.75
CA ALA A 114 9.91 -1.62 7.76
C ALA A 114 9.25 -0.24 7.98
N TYR A 115 9.01 0.15 9.23
CA TYR A 115 8.33 1.40 9.55
C TYR A 115 9.16 2.62 9.14
N PHE A 116 10.46 2.63 9.44
CA PHE A 116 11.36 3.70 9.01
C PHE A 116 11.42 3.83 7.49
N MET A 117 11.39 2.71 6.74
CA MET A 117 11.34 2.78 5.28
C MET A 117 10.08 3.50 4.78
N TRP A 118 8.91 3.25 5.38
CA TRP A 118 7.68 3.97 5.05
C TRP A 118 7.73 5.46 5.44
N LEU A 119 8.36 5.80 6.57
CA LEU A 119 8.60 7.20 6.93
C LEU A 119 9.51 7.91 5.91
N LEU A 120 10.52 7.23 5.38
CA LEU A 120 11.35 7.75 4.29
C LEU A 120 10.55 7.93 2.99
N VAL A 121 9.61 7.01 2.67
CA VAL A 121 8.67 7.18 1.55
C VAL A 121 7.86 8.47 1.71
N SER A 122 7.35 8.74 2.91
CA SER A 122 6.62 9.98 3.22
C SER A 122 7.48 11.22 2.96
N LEU A 123 8.72 11.25 3.47
CA LEU A 123 9.66 12.36 3.25
C LEU A 123 9.95 12.59 1.77
N ALA A 124 10.16 11.52 1.00
CA ALA A 124 10.37 11.61 -0.45
C ALA A 124 9.14 12.17 -1.18
N ALA A 125 7.94 11.76 -0.77
CA ALA A 125 6.68 12.20 -1.36
C ALA A 125 6.36 13.67 -1.02
N LEU A 126 6.61 14.10 0.22
CA LEU A 126 6.49 15.51 0.63
C LEU A 126 7.47 16.42 -0.14
N ARG A 127 8.65 15.90 -0.49
CA ARG A 127 9.62 16.56 -1.39
C ARG A 127 9.25 16.45 -2.88
N GLY A 128 8.16 15.75 -3.22
CA GLY A 128 7.70 15.52 -4.59
C GLY A 128 8.68 14.72 -5.45
N ARG A 129 9.53 13.89 -4.85
CA ARG A 129 10.51 13.07 -5.58
C ARG A 129 9.88 11.73 -5.96
N GLY A 130 9.04 11.72 -7.00
CA GLY A 130 8.26 10.54 -7.41
C GLY A 130 9.08 9.26 -7.65
N GLY A 131 10.26 9.37 -8.24
CA GLY A 131 11.18 8.23 -8.41
C GLY A 131 11.69 7.68 -7.07
N ALA A 132 12.05 8.55 -6.13
CA ALA A 132 12.51 8.16 -4.80
C ALA A 132 11.39 7.49 -3.98
N VAL A 133 10.14 7.98 -4.09
CA VAL A 133 8.97 7.36 -3.45
C VAL A 133 8.83 5.90 -3.85
N ARG A 134 8.96 5.59 -5.14
CA ARG A 134 8.83 4.23 -5.65
C ARG A 134 9.98 3.34 -5.25
N LEU A 135 11.21 3.84 -5.36
CA LEU A 135 12.38 3.10 -4.93
C LEU A 135 12.29 2.75 -3.45
N LEU A 136 11.97 3.73 -2.59
CA LEU A 136 11.82 3.52 -1.16
C LEU A 136 10.62 2.62 -0.84
N ALA A 137 9.51 2.71 -1.58
CA ALA A 137 8.38 1.80 -1.41
C ALA A 137 8.75 0.36 -1.80
N ALA A 138 9.53 0.16 -2.87
CA ALA A 138 10.05 -1.16 -3.25
C ALA A 138 10.97 -1.72 -2.16
N VAL A 139 11.88 -0.89 -1.64
CA VAL A 139 12.75 -1.26 -0.52
C VAL A 139 11.92 -1.58 0.73
N ALA A 140 10.89 -0.80 1.04
CA ALA A 140 9.99 -1.04 2.18
C ALA A 140 9.26 -2.39 2.05
N VAL A 141 8.75 -2.72 0.86
CA VAL A 141 8.12 -4.03 0.59
C VAL A 141 9.13 -5.15 0.78
N VAL A 142 10.32 -5.05 0.18
CA VAL A 142 11.36 -6.06 0.32
C VAL A 142 11.78 -6.23 1.79
N ALA A 143 11.99 -5.13 2.52
CA ALA A 143 12.31 -5.17 3.94
C ALA A 143 11.19 -5.87 4.74
N THR A 144 9.92 -5.54 4.45
CA THR A 144 8.75 -6.17 5.08
C THR A 144 8.72 -7.69 4.87
N LEU A 145 9.06 -8.15 3.65
CA LEU A 145 9.11 -9.57 3.33
C LEU A 145 10.32 -10.28 3.96
N VAL A 146 11.49 -9.63 3.99
CA VAL A 146 12.74 -10.18 4.54
C VAL A 146 12.69 -10.29 6.07
N ILE A 147 11.90 -9.46 6.75
CA ILE A 147 11.72 -9.56 8.22
C ILE A 147 11.26 -10.96 8.65
N VAL A 148 10.45 -11.65 7.84
CA VAL A 148 9.93 -12.98 8.20
C VAL A 148 11.04 -14.03 8.36
N PRO A 149 11.89 -14.29 7.34
CA PRO A 149 13.02 -15.21 7.51
C PRO A 149 14.12 -14.63 8.41
N LEU A 150 14.30 -13.31 8.46
CA LEU A 150 15.31 -12.68 9.31
C LEU A 150 15.02 -12.88 10.80
N ALA A 151 13.74 -12.84 11.20
CA ALA A 151 13.33 -13.17 12.57
C ALA A 151 13.73 -14.59 12.97
N SER A 152 13.49 -15.57 12.08
CA SER A 152 13.92 -16.96 12.32
C SER A 152 15.43 -17.12 12.42
N PHE A 153 16.21 -16.30 11.71
CA PHE A 153 17.67 -16.37 11.73
C PHE A 153 18.30 -15.66 12.93
N THR A 154 17.71 -14.55 13.36
CA THR A 154 18.28 -13.67 14.41
C THR A 154 17.74 -13.97 15.79
N GLY A 155 16.66 -14.74 15.94
CA GLY A 155 15.97 -14.92 17.21
C GLY A 155 15.13 -13.72 17.65
N VAL A 156 15.27 -12.57 16.99
CA VAL A 156 14.46 -11.37 17.23
C VAL A 156 13.06 -11.57 16.67
N ASP A 157 12.05 -11.23 17.45
CA ASP A 157 10.68 -11.37 17.02
C ASP A 157 10.34 -10.50 15.79
N ARG A 158 9.31 -10.94 15.06
CA ARG A 158 8.73 -10.18 13.95
C ARG A 158 7.40 -9.55 14.35
N PRO A 159 6.99 -8.47 13.66
CA PRO A 159 5.62 -8.00 13.75
C PRO A 159 4.61 -9.07 13.29
N PRO A 160 3.32 -8.89 13.63
CA PRO A 160 2.27 -9.79 13.20
C PRO A 160 2.19 -9.88 11.67
N LEU A 161 1.90 -11.08 11.15
CA LEU A 161 1.87 -11.29 9.69
C LEU A 161 0.83 -10.43 8.99
N TYR A 162 -0.32 -10.18 9.62
CA TYR A 162 -1.38 -9.36 9.04
C TYR A 162 -0.94 -7.92 8.78
N LEU A 163 -0.10 -7.36 9.67
CA LEU A 163 0.46 -6.02 9.53
C LEU A 163 1.48 -5.99 8.39
N LEU A 164 2.40 -6.95 8.36
CA LEU A 164 3.39 -7.08 7.28
C LEU A 164 2.70 -7.28 5.92
N SER A 165 1.60 -8.03 5.89
CA SER A 165 0.79 -8.28 4.70
C SER A 165 0.10 -7.00 4.22
N ALA A 166 -0.52 -6.24 5.13
CA ALA A 166 -1.15 -4.96 4.81
C ALA A 166 -0.13 -3.94 4.27
N LEU A 167 1.02 -3.78 4.93
CA LEU A 167 2.11 -2.90 4.46
C LEU A 167 2.62 -3.32 3.08
N SER A 168 2.80 -4.63 2.86
CA SER A 168 3.21 -5.15 1.55
C SER A 168 2.20 -4.85 0.46
N LEU A 169 0.90 -5.03 0.74
CA LEU A 169 -0.17 -4.72 -0.22
C LEU A 169 -0.26 -3.23 -0.54
N PHE A 170 -0.11 -2.34 0.46
CA PHE A 170 0.00 -0.89 0.19
C PHE A 170 1.19 -0.58 -0.73
N GLY A 171 2.35 -1.19 -0.48
CA GLY A 171 3.52 -1.04 -1.33
C GLY A 171 3.30 -1.54 -2.75
N VAL A 172 2.67 -2.70 -2.93
CA VAL A 172 2.31 -3.22 -4.27
C VAL A 172 1.38 -2.25 -5.01
N ILE A 173 0.39 -1.67 -4.34
CA ILE A 173 -0.49 -0.66 -4.95
C ILE A 173 0.31 0.56 -5.42
N VAL A 174 1.23 1.08 -4.59
CA VAL A 174 2.10 2.21 -4.92
C VAL A 174 3.01 1.88 -6.11
N LEU A 175 3.58 0.68 -6.15
CA LEU A 175 4.47 0.21 -7.21
C LEU A 175 3.74 -0.12 -8.51
N ALA A 176 2.47 -0.53 -8.44
CA ALA A 176 1.66 -0.83 -9.62
C ALA A 176 1.16 0.45 -10.32
N ALA A 177 1.02 1.56 -9.60
CA ALA A 177 0.48 2.80 -10.16
C ALA A 177 1.35 3.37 -11.31
N PRO A 178 0.77 3.82 -12.44
CA PRO A 178 1.50 4.45 -13.53
C PRO A 178 2.24 5.73 -13.08
N VAL A 179 3.43 6.01 -13.65
CA VAL A 179 4.02 7.36 -13.52
C VAL A 179 3.35 8.20 -14.58
N ASP A 180 2.80 9.34 -14.18
CA ASP A 180 2.40 10.36 -15.13
C ASP A 180 3.39 11.53 -15.01
N PRO A 181 4.29 11.73 -15.97
CA PRO A 181 5.28 12.82 -15.92
C PRO A 181 4.62 14.20 -16.00
N LEU A 182 3.38 14.29 -16.49
CA LEU A 182 2.64 15.55 -16.63
C LEU A 182 1.84 15.89 -15.36
N ARG A 183 1.74 14.97 -14.41
CA ARG A 183 0.95 15.17 -13.19
C ARG A 183 1.62 16.16 -12.24
N ARG A 184 0.85 17.17 -11.81
CA ARG A 184 1.35 18.23 -10.92
C ARG A 184 1.66 17.69 -9.51
N PRO A 185 2.90 17.86 -9.01
CA PRO A 185 3.32 17.28 -7.72
C PRO A 185 2.63 17.91 -6.48
N THR A 186 2.06 19.11 -6.59
CA THR A 186 1.48 19.85 -5.44
C THR A 186 0.19 19.22 -4.90
N ARG A 187 -0.65 18.66 -5.76
CA ARG A 187 -1.94 18.05 -5.37
C ARG A 187 -1.72 16.74 -4.59
N ASP A 188 -0.72 15.97 -4.99
CA ASP A 188 -0.40 14.69 -4.35
C ASP A 188 0.22 14.90 -2.96
N ARG A 189 1.03 15.96 -2.77
CA ARG A 189 1.60 16.31 -1.46
C ARG A 189 0.53 16.64 -0.42
N ARG A 190 -0.46 17.48 -0.79
CA ARG A 190 -1.55 17.85 0.14
C ARG A 190 -2.39 16.63 0.51
N THR A 191 -2.78 15.83 -0.49
CA THR A 191 -3.55 14.59 -0.28
C THR A 191 -2.81 13.62 0.62
N LEU A 192 -1.50 13.46 0.44
CA LEU A 192 -0.68 12.62 1.30
C LEU A 192 -0.66 13.16 2.73
N ALA A 193 -0.32 14.45 2.92
CA ALA A 193 -0.20 15.03 4.25
C ALA A 193 -1.53 14.97 5.03
N THR A 194 -2.64 15.39 4.40
CA THR A 194 -3.96 15.35 5.03
C THR A 194 -4.46 13.93 5.23
N GLY A 195 -4.22 13.04 4.26
CA GLY A 195 -4.58 11.63 4.36
C GLY A 195 -3.83 10.92 5.49
N THR A 196 -2.51 11.11 5.58
CA THR A 196 -1.69 10.55 6.65
C THR A 196 -2.14 11.09 8.00
N ALA A 197 -2.32 12.41 8.13
CA ALA A 197 -2.78 13.02 9.37
C ALA A 197 -4.16 12.50 9.79
N ALA A 198 -5.11 12.39 8.86
CA ALA A 198 -6.45 11.89 9.15
C ALA A 198 -6.44 10.43 9.61
N VAL A 199 -5.78 9.54 8.86
CA VAL A 199 -5.67 8.12 9.21
C VAL A 199 -4.93 7.95 10.54
N PHE A 200 -3.81 8.65 10.72
CA PHE A 200 -3.04 8.61 11.96
C PHE A 200 -3.87 9.11 13.15
N LEU A 201 -4.60 10.21 12.99
CA LEU A 201 -5.45 10.77 14.05
C LEU A 201 -6.56 9.78 14.44
N ILE A 202 -7.27 9.19 13.46
CA ILE A 202 -8.30 8.18 13.73
C ILE A 202 -7.73 7.01 14.52
N LEU A 203 -6.57 6.48 14.08
CA LEU A 203 -5.90 5.38 14.78
C LEU A 203 -5.41 5.79 16.18
N THR A 204 -4.92 7.01 16.34
CA THR A 204 -4.40 7.53 17.63
C THR A 204 -5.52 7.75 18.63
N ILE A 205 -6.62 8.41 18.22
CA ILE A 205 -7.82 8.59 19.06
C ILE A 205 -8.29 7.23 19.59
N PHE A 206 -8.20 6.19 18.76
CA PHE A 206 -8.56 4.85 19.17
C PHE A 206 -7.60 4.25 20.19
N VAL A 207 -6.29 4.25 19.89
CA VAL A 207 -5.27 3.73 20.82
C VAL A 207 -5.39 4.39 22.18
N LEU A 208 -5.60 5.71 22.21
CA LEU A 208 -5.73 6.47 23.44
C LEU A 208 -7.10 6.27 24.12
N GLY A 209 -8.19 6.34 23.36
CA GLY A 209 -9.56 6.26 23.88
C GLY A 209 -9.93 4.88 24.42
N TYR A 210 -9.38 3.82 23.85
CA TYR A 210 -9.54 2.47 24.40
C TYR A 210 -8.44 2.09 25.39
N GLY A 211 -7.39 2.91 25.55
CA GLY A 211 -6.28 2.67 26.45
C GLY A 211 -6.69 2.40 27.90
N GLU A 212 -7.81 2.95 28.37
CA GLU A 212 -8.34 2.68 29.72
C GLU A 212 -9.09 1.33 29.83
N ALA A 213 -9.81 0.91 28.78
CA ALA A 213 -10.35 -0.47 28.70
C ALA A 213 -9.22 -1.51 28.60
N PHE A 214 -8.05 -1.06 28.17
CA PHE A 214 -6.79 -1.77 28.06
C PHE A 214 -5.82 -1.37 29.19
N SER A 215 -6.26 -1.28 30.43
CA SER A 215 -5.39 -0.95 31.57
C SER A 215 -4.15 -1.87 31.72
N GLY A 216 -4.09 -3.01 31.01
CA GLY A 216 -2.88 -3.79 30.73
C GLY A 216 -2.22 -3.60 29.35
N ALA A 217 -2.93 -3.09 28.33
CA ALA A 217 -2.49 -2.87 26.94
C ALA A 217 -2.20 -1.39 26.58
N ALA A 218 -2.18 -0.46 27.54
CA ALA A 218 -1.43 0.81 27.40
C ALA A 218 0.11 0.60 27.46
N ARG A 219 0.55 -0.63 27.20
CA ARG A 219 1.94 -1.07 27.14
C ARG A 219 2.41 -1.05 25.68
N PRO A 220 3.71 -0.84 25.45
CA PRO A 220 4.32 -1.27 24.20
C PRO A 220 3.96 -2.76 23.97
N LEU A 221 3.80 -3.15 22.71
CA LEU A 221 3.40 -4.51 22.27
C LEU A 221 1.96 -4.97 22.54
N TRP A 222 1.00 -4.07 22.80
CA TRP A 222 -0.42 -4.43 23.02
C TRP A 222 -1.01 -5.43 21.99
N TYR A 223 -0.51 -5.42 20.75
CA TYR A 223 -0.95 -6.36 19.72
C TYR A 223 -0.57 -7.82 19.96
N ARG A 224 0.39 -8.10 20.85
CA ARG A 224 0.83 -9.46 21.21
C ARG A 224 -0.14 -10.13 22.17
N ASP A 225 -0.83 -9.36 22.99
CA ASP A 225 -1.75 -9.88 24.02
C ASP A 225 -3.12 -10.28 23.45
N GLY A 226 -3.24 -10.41 22.12
CA GLY A 226 -4.52 -10.71 21.44
C GLY A 226 -5.57 -9.60 21.59
N SER A 227 -5.15 -8.42 22.07
CA SER A 227 -6.02 -7.29 22.37
C SER A 227 -6.34 -6.42 21.15
N THR A 228 -5.94 -6.84 19.94
CA THR A 228 -6.13 -6.08 18.70
C THR A 228 -7.54 -6.12 18.12
N GLY A 229 -8.42 -7.00 18.58
CA GLY A 229 -9.77 -7.19 18.01
C GLY A 229 -10.55 -5.88 17.81
N PRO A 230 -10.60 -4.99 18.80
CA PRO A 230 -11.23 -3.68 18.68
C PRO A 230 -10.66 -2.77 17.56
N MET A 231 -9.36 -2.86 17.25
CA MET A 231 -8.79 -2.12 16.10
C MET A 231 -9.34 -2.62 14.77
N GLY A 232 -9.50 -3.94 14.61
CA GLY A 232 -10.07 -4.53 13.39
C GLY A 232 -11.47 -4.04 13.14
N VAL A 233 -12.32 -4.07 14.16
CA VAL A 233 -13.71 -3.56 14.07
C VAL A 233 -13.73 -2.09 13.68
N MET A 234 -12.86 -1.24 14.26
CA MET A 234 -12.82 0.17 13.89
C MET A 234 -12.37 0.38 12.45
N VAL A 235 -11.34 -0.34 12.00
CA VAL A 235 -10.88 -0.29 10.62
C VAL A 235 -12.03 -0.68 9.68
N GLU A 236 -12.76 -1.74 9.99
CA GLU A 236 -13.97 -2.13 9.24
C GLU A 236 -15.02 -1.02 9.23
N CYS A 237 -15.40 -0.47 10.39
CA CYS A 237 -16.37 0.63 10.47
C CYS A 237 -15.91 1.85 9.66
N SER A 238 -14.62 2.20 9.74
CA SER A 238 -14.03 3.32 8.99
C SER A 238 -14.09 3.08 7.47
N LEU A 239 -13.86 1.83 7.03
CA LEU A 239 -14.01 1.45 5.63
C LEU A 239 -15.47 1.51 5.18
N VAL A 240 -16.43 1.06 6.00
CA VAL A 240 -17.87 1.18 5.72
C VAL A 240 -18.23 2.65 5.54
N VAL A 241 -17.86 3.51 6.49
CA VAL A 241 -18.14 4.95 6.45
C VAL A 241 -17.49 5.60 5.23
N ALA A 242 -16.23 5.28 4.94
CA ALA A 242 -15.54 5.78 3.76
C ALA A 242 -16.22 5.33 2.46
N LEU A 243 -16.70 4.07 2.40
CA LEU A 243 -17.40 3.54 1.24
C LEU A 243 -18.75 4.23 1.06
N VAL A 244 -19.56 4.35 2.11
CA VAL A 244 -20.85 5.06 2.06
C VAL A 244 -20.65 6.52 1.63
N ALA A 245 -19.70 7.23 2.26
CA ALA A 245 -19.38 8.60 1.88
C ALA A 245 -18.93 8.70 0.42
N SER A 246 -18.14 7.73 -0.07
CA SER A 246 -17.70 7.69 -1.47
C SER A 246 -18.84 7.46 -2.45
N VAL A 247 -19.85 6.66 -2.07
CA VAL A 247 -21.06 6.40 -2.86
C VAL A 247 -21.92 7.67 -2.90
N LEU A 248 -22.12 8.35 -1.77
CA LEU A 248 -22.83 9.62 -1.71
C LEU A 248 -22.15 10.71 -2.55
N CYS A 249 -20.81 10.68 -2.62
CA CYS A 249 -19.99 11.59 -3.42
C CYS A 249 -19.81 11.17 -4.89
N LEU A 250 -20.54 10.15 -5.38
CA LEU A 250 -20.47 9.70 -6.79
C LEU A 250 -20.72 10.81 -7.80
N ARG A 251 -21.56 11.79 -7.44
CA ARG A 251 -21.84 12.96 -8.29
C ARG A 251 -20.62 13.84 -8.50
N LEU A 252 -19.73 13.91 -7.51
CA LEU A 252 -18.52 14.74 -7.54
C LEU A 252 -17.36 14.02 -8.21
N ASN A 253 -17.19 12.73 -7.91
CA ASN A 253 -16.16 11.93 -8.54
C ASN A 253 -16.56 10.45 -8.58
N ARG A 254 -16.90 10.02 -9.78
CA ARG A 254 -17.35 8.66 -10.12
C ARG A 254 -16.35 7.55 -9.78
N ARG A 255 -15.07 7.87 -9.58
CA ARG A 255 -14.02 6.89 -9.26
C ARG A 255 -13.81 6.68 -7.76
N LEU A 256 -14.49 7.45 -6.90
CA LEU A 256 -14.26 7.40 -5.45
C LEU A 256 -14.58 6.03 -4.83
N PRO A 257 -15.72 5.37 -5.12
CA PRO A 257 -16.01 4.08 -4.50
C PRO A 257 -15.01 3.00 -4.84
N LEU A 258 -14.57 2.98 -6.11
CA LEU A 258 -13.56 2.04 -6.56
C LEU A 258 -12.19 2.33 -5.91
N THR A 259 -11.87 3.61 -5.71
CA THR A 259 -10.65 4.02 -5.01
C THR A 259 -10.67 3.56 -3.55
N VAL A 260 -11.80 3.76 -2.85
CA VAL A 260 -11.98 3.31 -1.46
C VAL A 260 -11.94 1.78 -1.36
N ALA A 261 -12.58 1.07 -2.30
CA ALA A 261 -12.57 -0.39 -2.31
C ALA A 261 -11.14 -0.94 -2.47
N VAL A 262 -10.35 -0.41 -3.42
CA VAL A 262 -8.98 -0.88 -3.64
C VAL A 262 -8.06 -0.54 -2.48
N VAL A 263 -8.13 0.68 -1.92
CA VAL A 263 -7.31 1.02 -0.74
C VAL A 263 -7.77 0.29 0.52
N GLY A 264 -9.03 -0.12 0.57
CA GLY A 264 -9.62 -0.88 1.66
C GLY A 264 -9.13 -2.33 1.74
N LEU A 265 -8.67 -2.92 0.63
CA LEU A 265 -8.19 -4.31 0.61
C LEU A 265 -7.08 -4.60 1.64
N PRO A 266 -5.97 -3.84 1.69
CA PRO A 266 -4.97 -4.00 2.76
C PRO A 266 -5.53 -3.82 4.18
N TRP A 267 -6.48 -2.91 4.35
CA TRP A 267 -7.13 -2.65 5.64
C TRP A 267 -8.04 -3.80 6.08
N VAL A 268 -8.73 -4.47 5.16
CA VAL A 268 -9.49 -5.70 5.44
C VAL A 268 -8.55 -6.81 5.88
N VAL A 269 -7.42 -7.01 5.19
CA VAL A 269 -6.40 -7.99 5.60
C VAL A 269 -5.88 -7.71 7.01
N PHE A 270 -5.62 -6.43 7.31
CA PHE A 270 -5.25 -5.99 8.66
C PHE A 270 -6.35 -6.32 9.68
N ALA A 271 -7.59 -5.92 9.42
CA ALA A 271 -8.72 -6.12 10.32
C ALA A 271 -8.98 -7.61 10.62
N LEU A 272 -9.00 -8.46 9.59
CA LEU A 272 -9.18 -9.90 9.73
C LEU A 272 -8.10 -10.53 10.60
N GLY A 273 -6.85 -10.09 10.46
CA GLY A 273 -5.75 -10.56 11.28
C GLY A 273 -5.84 -10.13 12.73
N THR A 274 -6.44 -8.97 13.00
CA THR A 274 -6.63 -8.46 14.36
C THR A 274 -7.82 -9.08 15.10
N GLY A 275 -8.83 -9.59 14.38
CA GLY A 275 -10.14 -10.01 14.90
C GLY A 275 -10.32 -11.51 15.20
N ALA A 276 -9.25 -12.29 15.31
CA ALA A 276 -9.27 -13.75 15.43
C ALA A 276 -9.74 -14.28 16.81
N ARG A 277 -10.90 -13.85 17.30
CA ARG A 277 -11.73 -14.72 18.15
C ARG A 277 -12.62 -15.57 17.21
N PRO A 278 -12.74 -16.88 17.42
CA PRO A 278 -13.40 -17.81 16.48
C PRO A 278 -14.82 -17.40 16.04
N GLY A 279 -15.57 -16.68 16.89
CA GLY A 279 -16.94 -16.23 16.59
C GLY A 279 -17.06 -14.91 15.80
N SER A 280 -16.06 -14.02 15.86
CA SER A 280 -16.08 -12.72 15.15
C SER A 280 -15.49 -12.77 13.75
N PHE A 281 -14.71 -13.81 13.45
CA PHE A 281 -14.03 -13.97 12.17
C PHE A 281 -15.01 -14.07 10.99
N THR A 282 -16.08 -14.86 11.11
CA THR A 282 -17.07 -15.03 10.04
C THR A 282 -17.80 -13.72 9.72
N ALA A 283 -18.15 -12.94 10.75
CA ALA A 283 -18.80 -11.65 10.58
C ALA A 283 -17.87 -10.62 9.92
N ALA A 284 -16.59 -10.58 10.31
CA ALA A 284 -15.56 -9.72 9.73
C ALA A 284 -15.22 -10.08 8.27
N VAL A 285 -15.18 -11.38 7.95
CA VAL A 285 -14.98 -11.85 6.57
C VAL A 285 -16.17 -11.48 5.70
N LEU A 286 -17.40 -11.69 6.19
CA LEU A 286 -18.61 -11.35 5.45
C LEU A 286 -18.79 -9.83 5.28
N SER A 287 -18.44 -9.02 6.30
CA SER A 287 -18.47 -7.56 6.21
C SER A 287 -17.43 -7.04 5.21
N GLY A 288 -16.19 -7.53 5.29
CA GLY A 288 -15.11 -7.19 4.36
C GLY A 288 -15.43 -7.60 2.92
N ALA A 289 -15.89 -8.83 2.72
CA ALA A 289 -16.32 -9.33 1.41
C ALA A 289 -17.51 -8.53 0.86
N GLY A 290 -18.48 -8.17 1.70
CA GLY A 290 -19.62 -7.34 1.33
C GLY A 290 -19.22 -5.94 0.88
N LEU A 291 -18.27 -5.30 1.58
CA LEU A 291 -17.74 -3.98 1.21
C LEU A 291 -16.99 -4.01 -0.13
N ILE A 292 -16.16 -5.04 -0.34
CA ILE A 292 -15.44 -5.24 -1.60
C ILE A 292 -16.44 -5.48 -2.74
N ALA A 293 -17.41 -6.37 -2.54
CA ALA A 293 -18.44 -6.66 -3.53
C ALA A 293 -19.27 -5.41 -3.88
N LEU A 294 -19.71 -4.63 -2.88
CA LEU A 294 -20.46 -3.41 -3.09
C LEU A 294 -19.64 -2.36 -3.86
N GLY A 295 -18.36 -2.19 -3.51
CA GLY A 295 -17.45 -1.30 -4.24
C GLY A 295 -17.25 -1.73 -5.70
N LEU A 296 -17.10 -3.02 -5.95
CA LEU A 296 -16.95 -3.59 -7.30
C LEU A 296 -18.22 -3.41 -8.14
N VAL A 297 -19.40 -3.72 -7.58
CA VAL A 297 -20.70 -3.57 -8.27
C VAL A 297 -20.94 -2.11 -8.61
N THR A 298 -20.74 -1.20 -7.67
CA THR A 298 -20.92 0.24 -7.89
C THR A 298 -19.94 0.75 -8.96
N GLY A 299 -18.68 0.30 -8.91
CA GLY A 299 -17.67 0.60 -9.92
C GLY A 299 -18.06 0.09 -11.32
N ALA A 300 -18.55 -1.14 -11.43
CA ALA A 300 -18.97 -1.76 -12.69
C ALA A 300 -20.14 -1.02 -13.33
N ILE A 301 -21.17 -0.68 -12.56
CA ILE A 301 -22.34 0.10 -13.03
C ILE A 301 -21.87 1.46 -13.56
N THR A 302 -20.97 2.12 -12.84
CA THR A 302 -20.46 3.44 -13.22
C THR A 302 -19.63 3.39 -14.50
N LEU A 303 -18.86 2.32 -14.70
CA LEU A 303 -18.08 2.08 -15.90
C LEU A 303 -18.97 1.79 -17.12
N ALA A 304 -19.99 0.93 -16.95
CA ALA A 304 -20.94 0.57 -18.01
C ALA A 304 -21.69 1.80 -18.55
N HIS A 305 -22.15 2.69 -17.66
CA HIS A 305 -22.78 3.95 -18.08
C HIS A 305 -21.83 4.88 -18.87
N HIS A 306 -20.52 4.83 -18.62
CA HIS A 306 -19.56 5.66 -19.35
C HIS A 306 -19.33 5.15 -20.77
N VAL A 307 -19.20 3.84 -20.94
CA VAL A 307 -19.04 3.20 -22.26
C VAL A 307 -20.27 3.45 -23.13
N GLY A 308 -21.47 3.38 -22.56
CA GLY A 308 -22.72 3.69 -23.26
C GLY A 308 -22.78 5.12 -23.80
N ARG A 309 -22.40 6.13 -23.00
CA ARG A 309 -22.41 7.54 -23.41
C ARG A 309 -21.40 7.90 -24.51
N ARG A 310 -20.27 7.19 -24.61
CA ARG A 310 -19.29 7.46 -25.68
C ARG A 310 -19.78 6.98 -27.04
N ARG A 311 -20.55 5.90 -27.10
CA ARG A 311 -21.11 5.37 -28.37
C ARG A 311 -22.16 6.28 -28.99
N THR A 312 -22.87 7.08 -28.17
CA THR A 312 -23.92 7.99 -28.67
C THR A 312 -23.39 9.32 -29.22
N ILE A 313 -22.09 9.64 -29.04
CA ILE A 313 -21.49 10.93 -29.46
C ILE A 313 -20.51 10.76 -30.64
N GLN A 314 -20.45 9.58 -31.27
CA GLN A 314 -19.91 9.49 -32.63
C GLN A 314 -21.10 9.65 -33.59
N PRO A 315 -21.42 10.87 -34.04
CA PRO A 315 -22.30 11.03 -35.20
C PRO A 315 -21.65 10.33 -36.40
N ASN A 316 -22.48 9.70 -37.23
CA ASN A 316 -22.09 9.19 -38.53
C ASN A 316 -21.57 10.36 -39.39
N ASP A 317 -20.28 10.66 -39.30
CA ASP A 317 -19.53 11.34 -40.35
C ASP A 317 -19.07 10.25 -41.32
N THR A 318 -20.02 9.69 -42.06
CA THR A 318 -19.77 8.94 -43.28
C THR A 318 -20.78 9.45 -44.29
N ASP A 319 -20.26 10.25 -45.23
CA ASP A 319 -20.86 10.55 -46.53
C ASP A 319 -21.27 9.26 -47.28
#